data_AF-A0A2A2RMI1-F1
#
_entry.id   AF-A0A2A2RMI1-F1
#
_cell.length_a   1.000
_cell.length_b   1.000
_cell.length_c   1.000
_cell.angle_alpha   90.00
_cell.angle_beta   90.00
_cell.angle_gamma   90.00
#
_symmetry.space_group_name_H-M   'P 1'
#
loop_
_entity.id
_entity.type
_entity.pdbx_description
1 polymer ?
#
loop_
_entity_poly.entity_id
_entity_poly.type
_entity_poly.pdbx_seq_one_letter_code
_entity_poly.pdbx_strand_id
1 'polypeptide(L)'
;MPRPDRWPDPAHLDHHRDAYRVLGLGDGLAGGAVSEVPRLSSPMVIRILCLCLACGLAAAEPVVTRIMAVGDSITQGGKTFATYRIPLAAKLQAAGVRFVFVGSQKTDTPQGVLWHEGYGGKNAEYLATILEDRLKANPANVLMLQAGHNHFIEEKPVAGIVAAHREMIATARRLNPKAIVFVAQVIPSGKLPKYSYIPDLNAALAGLVKELHRPGQPVYLVDLATGFEPAKDTIADLVHPNAQGAEKIAQRWSEALIKVLK
;
A
#
# COMPACT_ATOMS: atom_id res chain seq x y z
N MET A 1 -21.99 -10.42 33.09
CA MET A 1 -21.25 -9.17 32.83
C MET A 1 -19.96 -9.19 33.65
N PRO A 2 -18.81 -8.99 33.03
CA PRO A 2 -17.70 -8.29 33.67
C PRO A 2 -17.14 -7.16 32.80
N ARG A 3 -16.61 -6.12 33.46
CA ARG A 3 -15.98 -4.92 32.88
C ARG A 3 -14.54 -5.24 32.42
N PRO A 4 -13.96 -4.47 31.47
CA PRO A 4 -12.57 -4.65 31.05
C PRO A 4 -11.60 -3.74 31.83
N ASP A 5 -10.45 -4.32 32.18
CA ASP A 5 -9.35 -3.65 32.86
C ASP A 5 -8.45 -2.85 31.90
N ARG A 6 -7.85 -1.80 32.47
CA ARG A 6 -6.99 -0.77 31.87
C ARG A 6 -5.66 -1.34 31.36
N TRP A 7 -5.19 -0.76 30.25
CA TRP A 7 -3.81 -0.82 29.77
C TRP A 7 -2.92 0.22 30.48
N PRO A 8 -1.63 -0.05 30.73
CA PRO A 8 -0.68 0.95 31.20
C PRO A 8 0.05 1.70 30.07
N ASP A 9 0.48 2.91 30.43
CA ASP A 9 1.14 4.02 29.70
C ASP A 9 2.60 3.72 29.30
N PRO A 10 3.12 4.16 28.12
CA PRO A 10 4.51 3.95 27.73
C PRO A 10 5.39 5.18 28.03
N ALA A 11 6.32 5.03 28.97
CA ALA A 11 7.41 5.97 29.18
C ALA A 11 8.78 5.29 29.02
N HIS A 12 9.69 6.04 28.40
CA HIS A 12 11.15 5.87 28.31
C HIS A 12 11.74 4.89 27.28
N LEU A 13 12.11 5.46 26.13
CA LEU A 13 13.32 5.11 25.38
C LEU A 13 14.29 6.26 25.51
N ASP A 14 15.51 5.99 25.97
CA ASP A 14 16.63 6.87 25.66
C ASP A 14 17.99 6.15 25.65
N HIS A 15 18.73 6.43 24.55
CA HIS A 15 20.18 6.62 24.44
C HIS A 15 21.18 5.49 24.88
N HIS A 16 22.32 5.23 24.24
CA HIS A 16 23.15 5.91 23.23
C HIS A 16 24.14 4.93 22.56
N ARG A 17 24.81 5.42 21.51
CA ARG A 17 25.77 4.76 20.62
C ARG A 17 27.20 4.76 21.19
N ASP A 18 27.94 3.69 20.94
CA ASP A 18 29.40 3.64 21.01
C ASP A 18 30.03 3.83 19.62
N ALA A 19 31.04 4.70 19.51
CA ALA A 19 32.21 4.51 18.63
C ALA A 19 33.26 5.64 18.76
N TYR A 20 34.44 5.27 19.29
CA TYR A 20 35.82 5.66 18.93
C TYR A 20 36.19 7.10 18.50
N ARG A 21 37.09 7.75 19.28
CA ARG A 21 38.50 8.04 18.88
C ARG A 21 39.28 8.76 19.99
N VAL A 22 40.52 8.34 20.23
CA VAL A 22 41.55 8.99 21.06
C VAL A 22 42.85 9.07 20.25
N LEU A 23 43.71 10.01 20.67
CA LEU A 23 45.09 10.37 20.27
C LEU A 23 45.13 11.62 19.37
N GLY A 24 45.69 12.77 19.73
CA GLY A 24 46.57 13.16 20.83
C GLY A 24 47.84 13.83 20.29
N LEU A 25 48.14 15.04 20.80
CA LEU A 25 49.43 15.77 20.87
C LEU A 25 49.82 16.77 19.76
N GLY A 26 50.25 17.96 20.21
CA GLY A 26 51.26 18.79 19.53
C GLY A 26 51.13 20.31 19.70
N ASP A 27 51.69 20.88 20.78
CA ASP A 27 51.93 22.31 20.98
C ASP A 27 53.00 22.89 20.02
N GLY A 28 52.93 24.19 19.71
CA GLY A 28 53.99 24.91 18.99
C GLY A 28 53.76 26.41 18.84
N LEU A 29 54.73 27.19 19.32
CA LEU A 29 54.70 28.62 19.63
C LEU A 29 55.13 29.56 18.47
N ALA A 30 54.63 30.79 18.57
CA ALA A 30 55.29 32.09 18.35
C ALA A 30 55.76 32.57 16.96
N GLY A 31 55.41 33.84 16.65
CA GLY A 31 56.39 34.86 16.27
C GLY A 31 56.21 35.58 14.92
N GLY A 32 56.10 36.92 14.97
CA GLY A 32 56.95 37.78 14.12
C GLY A 32 56.32 38.58 12.97
N ALA A 33 55.93 39.82 13.31
CA ALA A 33 56.24 41.09 12.64
C ALA A 33 56.05 41.34 11.11
N VAL A 34 55.12 42.28 10.85
CA VAL A 34 55.18 43.50 10.01
C VAL A 34 56.23 43.63 8.90
N SER A 35 55.79 43.92 7.67
CA SER A 35 56.47 44.84 6.75
C SER A 35 55.50 45.48 5.74
N GLU A 36 55.89 46.65 5.27
CA GLU A 36 55.09 47.76 4.76
C GLU A 36 54.54 47.63 3.31
N VAL A 37 53.62 48.55 3.05
CA VAL A 37 52.85 48.83 1.84
C VAL A 37 53.70 49.50 0.76
N PRO A 38 53.41 49.26 -0.54
CA PRO A 38 53.37 50.36 -1.49
C PRO A 38 51.97 50.54 -2.09
N ARG A 39 51.53 51.80 -2.09
CA ARG A 39 50.28 52.25 -2.71
C ARG A 39 50.39 52.07 -4.22
N LEU A 40 49.46 51.32 -4.81
CA LEU A 40 49.12 51.48 -6.22
C LEU A 40 47.64 51.87 -6.34
N SER A 41 47.44 52.93 -7.10
CA SER A 41 46.21 53.55 -7.58
C SER A 41 45.08 52.57 -7.96
N SER A 42 43.89 52.78 -7.39
CA SER A 42 42.59 52.38 -7.96
C SER A 42 42.36 53.08 -9.33
N PRO A 43 41.46 52.59 -10.22
CA PRO A 43 40.28 51.77 -9.92
C PRO A 43 39.95 50.70 -10.98
N MET A 44 39.89 49.42 -10.60
CA MET A 44 38.93 48.50 -11.23
C MET A 44 38.79 47.23 -10.39
N VAL A 45 38.12 47.35 -9.25
CA VAL A 45 37.63 46.17 -8.55
C VAL A 45 36.43 45.65 -9.34
N ILE A 46 36.67 44.81 -10.34
CA ILE A 46 35.64 43.90 -10.82
C ILE A 46 35.45 42.88 -9.69
N ARG A 47 34.57 43.23 -8.74
CA ARG A 47 33.96 42.25 -7.83
C ARG A 47 33.09 41.36 -8.72
N ILE A 48 33.67 40.28 -9.26
CA ILE A 48 32.88 39.12 -9.65
C ILE A 48 32.39 38.53 -8.34
N LEU A 49 31.24 39.03 -7.87
CA LEU A 49 30.43 38.33 -6.91
C LEU A 49 29.89 37.10 -7.67
N CYS A 50 30.66 36.01 -7.68
CA CYS A 50 30.09 34.68 -7.89
C CYS A 50 29.17 34.42 -6.71
N LEU A 51 27.96 34.98 -6.78
CA LEU A 51 26.85 34.56 -5.98
C LEU A 51 26.57 33.13 -6.43
N CYS A 52 27.24 32.18 -5.77
CA CYS A 52 26.84 30.78 -5.82
C CYS A 52 25.44 30.76 -5.21
N LEU A 53 24.44 30.96 -6.06
CA LEU A 53 23.06 30.65 -5.77
C LEU A 53 23.04 29.13 -5.63
N ALA A 54 23.43 28.64 -4.46
CA ALA A 54 23.07 27.32 -3.99
C ALA A 54 21.56 27.38 -3.79
N CYS A 55 20.83 27.36 -4.91
CA CYS A 55 19.43 27.04 -4.94
C CYS A 55 19.39 25.60 -4.47
N GLY A 56 19.22 25.43 -3.16
CA GLY A 56 18.94 24.14 -2.57
C GLY A 56 17.67 23.65 -3.23
N LEU A 57 17.80 22.87 -4.29
CA LEU A 57 16.80 21.89 -4.63
C LEU A 57 16.74 20.99 -3.41
N ALA A 58 15.86 21.32 -2.47
CA ALA A 58 15.32 20.32 -1.57
C ALA A 58 14.69 19.29 -2.52
N ALA A 59 15.39 18.19 -2.76
CA ALA A 59 14.83 17.07 -3.48
C ALA A 59 13.52 16.74 -2.74
N ALA A 60 12.39 16.86 -3.44
CA ALA A 60 11.10 16.53 -2.84
C ALA A 60 11.23 15.13 -2.27
N GLU A 61 10.94 14.98 -0.97
CA GLU A 61 10.94 13.68 -0.30
C GLU A 61 10.14 12.70 -1.17
N PRO A 62 10.72 11.56 -1.58
CA PRO A 62 10.08 10.76 -2.61
C PRO A 62 8.74 10.25 -2.09
N VAL A 63 7.67 10.60 -2.79
CA VAL A 63 6.28 10.36 -2.39
C VAL A 63 6.07 8.88 -2.11
N VAL A 64 5.70 8.54 -0.88
CA VAL A 64 5.37 7.16 -0.50
C VAL A 64 3.94 6.87 -0.95
N THR A 65 3.77 5.81 -1.76
CA THR A 65 2.44 5.39 -2.23
C THR A 65 1.64 4.76 -1.10
N ARG A 66 0.51 5.37 -0.73
CA ARG A 66 -0.40 4.82 0.28
C ARG A 66 -1.38 3.86 -0.39
N ILE A 67 -1.27 2.57 -0.08
CA ILE A 67 -2.07 1.50 -0.69
C ILE A 67 -3.10 1.00 0.33
N MET A 68 -4.38 1.05 0.00
CA MET A 68 -5.45 0.46 0.81
C MET A 68 -5.95 -0.83 0.15
N ALA A 69 -5.75 -1.96 0.83
CA ALA A 69 -6.31 -3.25 0.41
C ALA A 69 -7.70 -3.45 1.02
N VAL A 70 -8.74 -3.31 0.19
CA VAL A 70 -10.16 -3.42 0.57
C VAL A 70 -10.68 -4.78 0.13
N GLY A 71 -11.27 -5.53 1.05
CA GLY A 71 -11.82 -6.83 0.69
C GLY A 71 -12.47 -7.59 1.83
N ASP A 72 -12.77 -8.86 1.54
CA ASP A 72 -13.41 -9.79 2.47
C ASP A 72 -12.38 -10.56 3.32
N SER A 73 -12.72 -11.78 3.76
CA SER A 73 -11.83 -12.65 4.55
C SER A 73 -10.54 -12.99 3.81
N ILE A 74 -10.54 -13.09 2.49
CA ILE A 74 -9.33 -13.41 1.71
C ILE A 74 -8.32 -12.27 1.82
N THR A 75 -8.80 -11.01 1.85
CA THR A 75 -7.95 -9.86 2.17
C THR A 75 -7.62 -9.82 3.66
N GLN A 76 -8.59 -10.02 4.57
CA GLN A 76 -8.33 -9.98 6.01
C GLN A 76 -7.26 -10.97 6.46
N GLY A 77 -7.23 -12.18 5.89
CA GLY A 77 -6.45 -13.28 6.45
C GLY A 77 -7.05 -13.81 7.75
N GLY A 78 -6.42 -14.84 8.30
CA GLY A 78 -6.81 -15.42 9.58
C GLY A 78 -5.70 -16.25 10.19
N LYS A 79 -5.96 -16.82 11.37
CA LYS A 79 -5.02 -17.74 12.02
C LYS A 79 -4.92 -19.09 11.31
N THR A 80 -5.94 -19.46 10.55
CA THR A 80 -6.11 -20.80 9.96
C THR A 80 -5.92 -20.83 8.44
N PHE A 81 -5.74 -19.68 7.80
CA PHE A 81 -5.53 -19.55 6.36
C PHE A 81 -4.62 -18.36 6.05
N ALA A 82 -3.95 -18.41 4.91
CA ALA A 82 -2.92 -17.43 4.57
C ALA A 82 -3.53 -16.16 3.97
N THR A 83 -2.86 -15.03 4.17
CA THR A 83 -3.16 -13.78 3.46
C THR A 83 -2.09 -13.49 2.42
N TYR A 84 -2.50 -13.01 1.25
CA TYR A 84 -1.59 -12.64 0.17
C TYR A 84 -0.77 -11.38 0.50
N ARG A 85 -1.20 -10.55 1.46
CA ARG A 85 -0.58 -9.24 1.72
C ARG A 85 0.86 -9.36 2.22
N ILE A 86 1.20 -10.44 2.92
CA ILE A 86 2.57 -10.70 3.41
C ILE A 86 3.53 -10.94 2.22
N PRO A 87 3.33 -11.96 1.37
CA PRO A 87 4.19 -12.15 0.20
C PRO A 87 4.12 -10.98 -0.79
N LEU A 88 2.97 -10.30 -0.91
CA LEU A 88 2.85 -9.10 -1.74
C LEU A 88 3.77 -7.98 -1.24
N ALA A 89 3.79 -7.70 0.07
CA ALA A 89 4.65 -6.66 0.64
C ALA A 89 6.13 -6.95 0.33
N ALA A 90 6.57 -8.20 0.49
CA ALA A 90 7.94 -8.61 0.16
C ALA A 90 8.27 -8.42 -1.33
N LYS A 91 7.34 -8.77 -2.24
CA LYS A 91 7.53 -8.57 -3.69
C LYS A 91 7.63 -7.09 -4.07
N LEU A 92 6.77 -6.24 -3.51
CA LEU A 92 6.80 -4.80 -3.75
C LEU A 92 8.10 -4.17 -3.22
N GLN A 93 8.55 -4.58 -2.03
CA GLN A 93 9.83 -4.15 -1.45
C GLN A 93 11.01 -4.59 -2.32
N ALA A 94 11.06 -5.85 -2.73
CA ALA A 94 12.11 -6.38 -3.61
C ALA A 94 12.15 -5.66 -4.98
N ALA A 95 11.00 -5.23 -5.49
CA ALA A 95 10.91 -4.44 -6.72
C ALA A 95 11.31 -2.97 -6.54
N GLY A 96 11.57 -2.51 -5.31
CA GLY A 96 11.93 -1.13 -5.01
C GLY A 96 10.73 -0.16 -4.99
N VAL A 97 9.50 -0.66 -4.88
CA VAL A 97 8.31 0.19 -4.77
C VAL A 97 8.32 0.87 -3.39
N ARG A 98 8.23 2.20 -3.36
CA ARG A 98 8.06 2.96 -2.11
C ARG A 98 6.58 3.03 -1.74
N PHE A 99 6.14 2.16 -0.83
CA PHE A 99 4.75 2.09 -0.41
C PHE A 99 4.58 1.97 1.11
N VAL A 100 3.36 2.25 1.54
CA VAL A 100 2.84 1.93 2.87
C VAL A 100 1.42 1.40 2.70
N PHE A 101 1.11 0.28 3.34
CA PHE A 101 -0.27 -0.17 3.45
C PHE A 101 -1.02 0.64 4.51
N VAL A 102 -2.26 1.01 4.22
CA VAL A 102 -3.11 1.83 5.10
C VAL A 102 -4.49 1.18 5.29
N GLY A 103 -5.12 1.47 6.42
CA GLY A 103 -6.44 0.95 6.77
C GLY A 103 -6.64 0.88 8.28
N SER A 104 -7.84 0.49 8.69
CA SER A 104 -8.22 0.38 10.10
C SER A 104 -7.91 -0.98 10.72
N GLN A 105 -7.81 -2.02 9.89
CA GLN A 105 -7.51 -3.39 10.31
C GLN A 105 -6.01 -3.66 10.17
N LYS A 106 -5.50 -4.66 10.90
CA LYS A 106 -4.08 -4.98 10.90
C LYS A 106 -3.76 -6.47 10.85
N THR A 107 -2.61 -6.76 10.27
CA THR A 107 -1.93 -8.05 10.36
C THR A 107 -0.53 -7.81 10.92
N ASP A 108 -0.24 -8.36 12.10
CA ASP A 108 1.10 -8.27 12.70
C ASP A 108 2.03 -9.25 11.97
N THR A 109 3.22 -8.79 11.56
CA THR A 109 4.25 -9.61 10.90
C THR A 109 5.61 -9.37 11.54
N PRO A 110 6.61 -10.26 11.37
CA PRO A 110 7.97 -10.02 11.85
C PRO A 110 8.61 -8.75 11.25
N GLN A 111 8.15 -8.31 10.08
CA GLN A 111 8.64 -7.12 9.38
C GLN A 111 7.85 -5.84 9.75
N GLY A 112 6.91 -5.93 10.69
CA GLY A 112 6.04 -4.84 11.13
C GLY A 112 4.57 -5.06 10.80
N VAL A 113 3.76 -4.04 11.06
CA VAL A 113 2.30 -4.12 10.89
C VAL A 113 1.91 -3.85 9.44
N LEU A 114 1.12 -4.76 8.85
CA LEU A 114 0.47 -4.55 7.56
C LEU A 114 -1.00 -4.13 7.79
N TRP A 115 -1.28 -2.84 7.62
CA TRP A 115 -2.63 -2.28 7.69
C TRP A 115 -3.46 -2.68 6.47
N HIS A 116 -4.77 -2.75 6.62
CA HIS A 116 -5.69 -3.10 5.53
C HIS A 116 -7.14 -2.74 5.88
N GLU A 117 -8.02 -2.94 4.92
CA GLU A 117 -9.46 -2.71 5.01
C GLU A 117 -10.19 -4.01 4.65
N GLY A 118 -9.76 -5.11 5.29
CA GLY A 118 -10.24 -6.48 5.06
C GLY A 118 -11.20 -6.94 6.14
N TYR A 119 -12.38 -7.43 5.76
CA TYR A 119 -13.47 -7.76 6.67
C TYR A 119 -14.08 -9.14 6.39
N GLY A 120 -13.77 -10.10 7.24
CA GLY A 120 -14.21 -11.48 7.13
C GLY A 120 -15.72 -11.62 7.20
N GLY A 121 -16.28 -12.39 6.28
CA GLY A 121 -17.72 -12.61 6.16
C GLY A 121 -18.52 -11.42 5.62
N LYS A 122 -17.88 -10.32 5.22
CA LYS A 122 -18.56 -9.15 4.63
C LYS A 122 -18.52 -9.21 3.11
N ASN A 123 -19.61 -8.75 2.48
CA ASN A 123 -19.75 -8.68 1.03
C ASN A 123 -19.34 -7.30 0.49
N ALA A 124 -19.35 -7.14 -0.84
CA ALA A 124 -18.95 -5.91 -1.51
C ALA A 124 -19.84 -4.72 -1.13
N GLU A 125 -21.14 -4.96 -0.94
CA GLU A 125 -22.14 -3.98 -0.56
C GLU A 125 -21.81 -3.38 0.80
N TYR A 126 -21.52 -4.21 1.80
CA TYR A 126 -21.06 -3.72 3.10
C TYR A 126 -19.80 -2.86 2.96
N LEU A 127 -18.80 -3.33 2.20
CA LEU A 127 -17.54 -2.58 2.02
C LEU A 127 -17.80 -1.21 1.38
N ALA A 128 -18.71 -1.12 0.41
CA ALA A 128 -19.12 0.15 -0.19
C ALA A 128 -19.70 1.12 0.86
N THR A 129 -20.49 0.63 1.82
CA THR A 129 -21.08 1.48 2.87
C THR A 129 -20.06 2.11 3.83
N ILE A 130 -18.91 1.47 4.04
CA ILE A 130 -17.91 1.94 5.01
C ILE A 130 -16.72 2.65 4.37
N LEU A 131 -16.51 2.50 3.05
CA LEU A 131 -15.27 2.90 2.39
C LEU A 131 -15.00 4.40 2.52
N GLU A 132 -16.02 5.25 2.44
CA GLU A 132 -15.85 6.69 2.57
C GLU A 132 -15.22 7.07 3.92
N ASP A 133 -15.77 6.56 5.02
CA ASP A 133 -15.24 6.83 6.36
C ASP A 133 -13.83 6.27 6.52
N ARG A 134 -13.55 5.10 5.93
CA ARG A 134 -12.22 4.49 5.97
C ARG A 134 -11.19 5.28 5.20
N LEU A 135 -11.53 5.81 4.02
CA LEU A 135 -10.65 6.68 3.24
C LEU A 135 -10.44 8.05 3.89
N LYS A 136 -11.45 8.60 4.58
CA LYS A 136 -11.29 9.84 5.35
C LYS A 136 -10.34 9.64 6.53
N ALA A 137 -10.48 8.54 7.27
CA ALA A 137 -9.61 8.23 8.41
C ALA A 137 -8.20 7.79 7.97
N ASN A 138 -8.09 7.08 6.85
CA ASN A 138 -6.85 6.53 6.32
C ASN A 138 -6.73 6.84 4.82
N PRO A 139 -6.30 8.06 4.45
CA PRO A 139 -6.21 8.46 3.04
C PRO A 139 -5.29 7.53 2.23
N ALA A 140 -5.71 7.19 1.01
CA ALA A 140 -5.00 6.31 0.10
C ALA A 140 -4.82 6.94 -1.29
N ASN A 141 -3.70 6.62 -1.95
CA ASN A 141 -3.44 6.98 -3.35
C ASN A 141 -3.84 5.84 -4.28
N VAL A 142 -3.73 4.60 -3.79
CA VAL A 142 -4.04 3.37 -4.53
C VAL A 142 -5.03 2.54 -3.73
N LEU A 143 -6.08 2.07 -4.38
CA LEU A 143 -7.00 1.09 -3.82
C LEU A 143 -6.87 -0.24 -4.54
N MET A 144 -6.85 -1.32 -3.78
CA MET A 144 -7.00 -2.68 -4.28
C MET A 144 -8.36 -3.20 -3.82
N LEU A 145 -9.26 -3.48 -4.75
CA LEU A 145 -10.61 -3.98 -4.45
C LEU A 145 -10.65 -5.48 -4.76
N GLN A 146 -10.87 -6.29 -3.72
CA GLN A 146 -11.01 -7.74 -3.81
C GLN A 146 -12.21 -8.19 -2.98
N ALA A 147 -13.40 -8.08 -3.57
CA ALA A 147 -14.65 -8.48 -2.96
C ALA A 147 -15.56 -9.15 -3.99
N GLY A 148 -16.32 -10.14 -3.55
CA GLY A 148 -17.18 -10.90 -4.46
C GLY A 148 -17.61 -12.25 -3.90
N HIS A 149 -16.96 -12.71 -2.83
CA HIS A 149 -17.44 -13.82 -2.03
C HIS A 149 -18.51 -13.34 -1.05
N ASN A 150 -19.01 -14.26 -0.21
CA ASN A 150 -20.03 -14.03 0.81
C ASN A 150 -21.49 -13.89 0.33
N HIS A 151 -21.75 -14.23 -0.94
CA HIS A 151 -23.10 -14.48 -1.44
C HIS A 151 -23.35 -15.95 -1.77
N PHE A 152 -24.63 -16.29 -1.92
CA PHE A 152 -25.15 -17.54 -2.45
C PHE A 152 -25.66 -17.34 -3.88
N ILE A 153 -25.52 -18.34 -4.74
CA ILE A 153 -25.96 -18.28 -6.15
C ILE A 153 -27.47 -17.95 -6.27
N GLU A 154 -28.28 -18.43 -5.33
CA GLU A 154 -29.73 -18.23 -5.29
C GLU A 154 -30.11 -16.75 -5.17
N GLU A 155 -29.22 -15.92 -4.62
CA GLU A 155 -29.40 -14.47 -4.48
C GLU A 155 -29.19 -13.72 -5.80
N LYS A 156 -28.66 -14.40 -6.84
CA LYS A 156 -28.25 -13.79 -8.13
C LYS A 156 -27.38 -12.54 -7.92
N PRO A 157 -26.26 -12.65 -7.19
CA PRO A 157 -25.60 -11.51 -6.56
C PRO A 157 -24.80 -10.61 -7.51
N VAL A 158 -24.53 -11.07 -8.75
CA VAL A 158 -23.59 -10.43 -9.67
C VAL A 158 -23.87 -8.94 -9.88
N ALA A 159 -25.14 -8.56 -10.11
CA ALA A 159 -25.50 -7.17 -10.34
C ALA A 159 -25.25 -6.28 -9.10
N GLY A 160 -25.56 -6.79 -7.90
CA GLY A 160 -25.32 -6.09 -6.64
C GLY A 160 -23.82 -5.88 -6.38
N ILE A 161 -23.03 -6.93 -6.58
CA ILE A 161 -21.57 -6.87 -6.40
C ILE A 161 -20.93 -5.86 -7.37
N VAL A 162 -21.35 -5.84 -8.64
CA VAL A 162 -20.87 -4.88 -9.65
C VAL A 162 -21.25 -3.44 -9.29
N ALA A 163 -22.48 -3.23 -8.82
CA ALA A 163 -22.92 -1.91 -8.35
C ALA A 163 -22.11 -1.43 -7.13
N ALA A 164 -21.82 -2.32 -6.19
CA ALA A 164 -20.98 -2.01 -5.03
C ALA A 164 -19.55 -1.64 -5.43
N HIS A 165 -18.95 -2.34 -6.39
CA HIS A 165 -17.62 -1.97 -6.92
C HIS A 165 -17.63 -0.61 -7.62
N ARG A 166 -18.67 -0.32 -8.40
CA ARG A 166 -18.86 0.99 -9.02
C ARG A 166 -18.92 2.09 -7.98
N GLU A 167 -19.67 1.89 -6.90
CA GLU A 167 -19.77 2.86 -5.81
C GLU A 167 -18.43 3.06 -5.10
N MET A 168 -17.70 1.97 -4.79
CA MET A 168 -16.37 2.08 -4.19
C MET A 168 -15.40 2.88 -5.08
N ILE A 169 -15.42 2.66 -6.39
CA ILE A 169 -14.61 3.43 -7.35
C ILE A 169 -15.04 4.90 -7.40
N ALA A 170 -16.35 5.17 -7.40
CA ALA A 170 -16.88 6.53 -7.39
C ALA A 170 -16.47 7.29 -6.11
N THR A 171 -16.61 6.66 -4.95
CA THR A 171 -16.19 7.20 -3.65
C THR A 171 -14.69 7.48 -3.61
N ALA A 172 -13.85 6.56 -4.10
CA ALA A 172 -12.40 6.78 -4.18
C ALA A 172 -12.05 8.01 -5.02
N ARG A 173 -12.67 8.14 -6.21
CA ARG A 173 -12.46 9.28 -7.12
C ARG A 173 -12.96 10.61 -6.55
N ARG A 174 -14.06 10.58 -5.80
CA ARG A 174 -14.63 11.77 -5.17
C ARG A 174 -13.72 12.31 -4.07
N LEU A 175 -13.14 11.43 -3.25
CA LEU A 175 -12.23 11.83 -2.17
C LEU A 175 -10.82 12.14 -2.66
N ASN A 176 -10.36 11.45 -3.70
CA ASN A 176 -9.09 11.70 -4.34
C ASN A 176 -9.23 11.56 -5.86
N PRO A 177 -9.38 12.68 -6.59
CA PRO A 177 -9.51 12.66 -8.05
C PRO A 177 -8.31 12.07 -8.80
N LYS A 178 -7.17 11.86 -8.13
CA LYS A 178 -5.96 11.21 -8.66
C LYS A 178 -5.80 9.76 -8.17
N ALA A 179 -6.79 9.19 -7.50
CA ALA A 179 -6.72 7.81 -7.03
C ALA A 179 -6.56 6.83 -8.19
N ILE A 180 -5.69 5.85 -8.02
CA ILE A 180 -5.56 4.68 -8.89
C ILE A 180 -6.32 3.54 -8.24
N VAL A 181 -7.26 2.93 -8.97
CA VAL A 181 -8.03 1.80 -8.43
C VAL A 181 -7.70 0.54 -9.20
N PHE A 182 -7.43 -0.54 -8.49
CA PHE A 182 -7.33 -1.88 -9.05
C PHE A 182 -8.53 -2.70 -8.59
N VAL A 183 -9.16 -3.42 -9.51
CA VAL A 183 -10.28 -4.33 -9.25
C VAL A 183 -9.85 -5.74 -9.60
N ALA A 184 -9.96 -6.65 -8.65
CA ALA A 184 -9.70 -8.06 -8.90
C ALA A 184 -10.87 -8.73 -9.62
N GLN A 185 -10.57 -9.54 -10.64
CA GLN A 185 -11.35 -10.76 -10.83
C GLN A 185 -11.01 -11.66 -9.64
N VAL A 186 -12.01 -12.06 -8.87
CA VAL A 186 -11.81 -12.80 -7.63
C VAL A 186 -11.39 -14.24 -7.91
N ILE A 187 -10.68 -14.86 -6.97
CA ILE A 187 -10.30 -16.27 -7.05
C ILE A 187 -11.54 -17.17 -7.18
N PRO A 188 -11.44 -18.31 -7.88
CA PRO A 188 -12.51 -19.32 -7.86
C PRO A 188 -12.61 -19.98 -6.48
N SER A 189 -13.80 -20.54 -6.19
CA SER A 189 -14.03 -21.36 -5.00
C SER A 189 -14.57 -22.73 -5.38
N GLY A 190 -14.10 -23.77 -4.68
CA GLY A 190 -14.60 -25.13 -4.81
C GLY A 190 -15.84 -25.41 -3.95
N LYS A 191 -16.30 -24.45 -3.15
CA LYS A 191 -17.53 -24.58 -2.34
C LYS A 191 -18.76 -24.34 -3.21
N LEU A 192 -19.11 -25.36 -3.99
CA LEU A 192 -20.22 -25.36 -4.92
C LEU A 192 -21.48 -26.02 -4.31
N PRO A 193 -22.70 -25.62 -4.71
CA PRO A 193 -23.01 -24.64 -5.75
C PRO A 193 -22.95 -23.17 -5.27
N LYS A 194 -22.69 -22.92 -3.98
CA LYS A 194 -22.74 -21.58 -3.37
C LYS A 194 -22.07 -20.49 -4.22
N TYR A 195 -20.86 -20.74 -4.72
CA TYR A 195 -20.05 -19.77 -5.46
C TYR A 195 -20.06 -19.96 -6.99
N SER A 196 -21.05 -20.67 -7.54
CA SER A 196 -21.12 -20.92 -8.99
C SER A 196 -21.29 -19.67 -9.86
N TYR A 197 -21.61 -18.50 -9.26
CA TYR A 197 -21.69 -17.21 -9.95
C TYR A 197 -20.33 -16.53 -10.21
N ILE A 198 -19.23 -17.00 -9.60
CA ILE A 198 -17.93 -16.31 -9.67
C ILE A 198 -17.43 -16.11 -11.11
N PRO A 199 -17.56 -17.07 -12.05
CA PRO A 199 -17.16 -16.84 -13.45
C PRO A 199 -17.90 -15.66 -14.10
N ASP A 200 -19.21 -15.60 -13.92
CA ASP A 200 -20.05 -14.50 -14.46
C ASP A 200 -19.70 -13.16 -13.78
N LEU A 201 -19.47 -13.19 -12.47
CA LEU A 201 -18.98 -12.03 -11.73
C LEU A 201 -17.66 -11.51 -12.29
N ASN A 202 -16.68 -12.40 -12.53
CA ASN A 202 -15.37 -12.03 -13.04
C ASN A 202 -15.45 -11.42 -14.45
N ALA A 203 -16.36 -11.91 -15.30
CA ALA A 203 -16.63 -11.30 -16.60
C ALA A 203 -17.27 -9.90 -16.44
N ALA A 204 -18.22 -9.75 -15.52
CA ALA A 204 -18.90 -8.48 -15.27
C ALA A 204 -17.96 -7.42 -14.67
N LEU A 205 -17.06 -7.80 -13.76
CA LEU A 205 -16.03 -6.90 -13.21
C LEU A 205 -15.03 -6.46 -14.28
N ALA A 206 -14.66 -7.34 -15.21
CA ALA A 206 -13.83 -6.95 -16.36
C ALA A 206 -14.54 -5.90 -17.24
N GLY A 207 -15.84 -6.09 -17.49
CA GLY A 207 -16.69 -5.11 -18.18
C GLY A 207 -16.73 -3.77 -17.45
N LEU A 208 -16.96 -3.77 -16.13
CA LEU A 208 -16.99 -2.57 -15.29
C LEU A 208 -15.66 -1.80 -15.36
N VAL A 209 -14.52 -2.49 -15.27
CA VAL A 209 -13.21 -1.84 -15.37
C VAL A 209 -13.02 -1.20 -16.75
N LYS A 210 -13.37 -1.90 -17.82
CA LYS A 210 -13.29 -1.36 -19.19
C LYS A 210 -14.15 -0.11 -19.34
N GLU A 211 -15.36 -0.13 -18.78
CA GLU A 211 -16.27 1.02 -18.81
C GLU A 211 -15.72 2.22 -18.02
N LEU A 212 -15.16 1.97 -16.84
CA LEU A 212 -14.77 3.04 -15.93
C LEU A 212 -13.36 3.57 -16.15
N HIS A 213 -12.45 2.82 -16.77
CA HIS A 213 -11.07 3.27 -16.98
C HIS A 213 -10.99 4.55 -17.80
N ARG A 214 -10.20 5.52 -17.34
CA ARG A 214 -9.84 6.73 -18.09
C ARG A 214 -8.43 7.20 -17.71
N PRO A 215 -7.64 7.80 -18.63
CA PRO A 215 -6.25 8.17 -18.34
C PRO A 215 -6.04 9.04 -17.09
N GLY A 216 -6.96 9.96 -16.79
CA GLY A 216 -6.88 10.82 -15.60
C GLY A 216 -7.40 10.20 -14.30
N GLN A 217 -8.09 9.06 -14.37
CA GLN A 217 -8.62 8.33 -13.21
C GLN A 217 -8.60 6.82 -13.51
N PRO A 218 -7.41 6.22 -13.53
CA PRO A 218 -7.25 4.88 -14.03
C PRO A 218 -7.92 3.85 -13.11
N VAL A 219 -8.60 2.89 -13.75
CA VAL A 219 -9.07 1.65 -13.11
C VAL A 219 -8.40 0.50 -13.85
N TYR A 220 -7.74 -0.40 -13.13
CA TYR A 220 -7.04 -1.54 -13.71
C TYR A 220 -7.66 -2.84 -13.23
N LEU A 221 -7.76 -3.82 -14.12
CA LEU A 221 -8.23 -5.16 -13.79
C LEU A 221 -7.02 -6.01 -13.37
N VAL A 222 -7.19 -6.83 -12.34
CA VAL A 222 -6.20 -7.82 -11.90
C VAL A 222 -6.85 -9.20 -11.92
N ASP A 223 -6.33 -10.09 -12.76
CA ASP A 223 -6.83 -11.46 -12.85
C ASP A 223 -6.21 -12.33 -11.75
N LEU A 224 -6.99 -12.61 -10.69
CA LEU A 224 -6.60 -13.56 -9.64
C LEU A 224 -7.13 -14.97 -9.92
N ALA A 225 -7.94 -15.17 -10.95
CA ALA A 225 -8.63 -16.42 -11.22
C ALA A 225 -7.78 -17.38 -12.07
N THR A 226 -7.12 -16.87 -13.12
CA THR A 226 -6.36 -17.70 -14.05
C THR A 226 -5.15 -18.34 -13.35
N GLY A 227 -5.15 -19.68 -13.30
CA GLY A 227 -4.10 -20.49 -12.68
C GLY A 227 -4.32 -20.77 -11.18
N PHE A 228 -5.43 -20.30 -10.60
CA PHE A 228 -5.84 -20.64 -9.25
C PHE A 228 -6.73 -21.90 -9.27
N GLU A 229 -6.32 -22.93 -8.55
CA GLU A 229 -6.95 -24.24 -8.47
C GLU A 229 -7.48 -24.46 -7.05
N PRO A 230 -8.79 -24.32 -6.77
CA PRO A 230 -9.30 -24.36 -5.40
C PRO A 230 -8.86 -25.60 -4.62
N ALA A 231 -8.88 -26.78 -5.25
CA ALA A 231 -8.46 -28.02 -4.59
C ALA A 231 -7.00 -28.04 -4.09
N LYS A 232 -6.11 -27.23 -4.68
CA LYS A 232 -4.69 -27.15 -4.32
C LYS A 232 -4.34 -25.88 -3.55
N ASP A 233 -5.03 -24.78 -3.86
CA ASP A 233 -4.64 -23.44 -3.44
C ASP A 233 -5.44 -22.93 -2.24
N THR A 234 -6.48 -23.65 -1.79
CA THR A 234 -7.22 -23.30 -0.57
C THR A 234 -6.94 -24.27 0.57
N ILE A 235 -7.38 -23.90 1.77
CA ILE A 235 -7.56 -24.86 2.86
C ILE A 235 -8.78 -25.76 2.59
N ALA A 236 -9.07 -26.67 3.53
CA ALA A 236 -10.12 -27.68 3.39
C ALA A 236 -11.53 -27.13 3.12
N ASP A 237 -11.79 -25.84 3.37
CA ASP A 237 -13.10 -25.24 3.14
C ASP A 237 -13.38 -24.86 1.67
N LEU A 238 -12.38 -24.99 0.79
CA LEU A 238 -12.46 -24.69 -0.64
C LEU A 238 -12.77 -23.22 -0.97
N VAL A 239 -12.50 -22.30 -0.02
CA VAL A 239 -12.73 -20.86 -0.15
C VAL A 239 -11.46 -20.07 0.17
N HIS A 240 -10.85 -20.32 1.33
CA HIS A 240 -9.77 -19.47 1.82
C HIS A 240 -8.39 -19.97 1.36
N PRO A 241 -7.48 -19.08 0.90
CA PRO A 241 -6.18 -19.50 0.41
C PRO A 241 -5.33 -20.20 1.48
N ASN A 242 -4.64 -21.26 1.09
CA ASN A 242 -3.47 -21.72 1.81
C ASN A 242 -2.24 -20.90 1.40
N ALA A 243 -1.04 -21.27 1.87
CA ALA A 243 0.19 -20.53 1.56
C ALA A 243 0.48 -20.45 0.04
N GLN A 244 0.24 -21.54 -0.71
CA GLN A 244 0.43 -21.58 -2.15
C GLN A 244 -0.56 -20.65 -2.87
N GLY A 245 -1.85 -20.70 -2.50
CA GLY A 245 -2.84 -19.79 -3.06
C GLY A 245 -2.56 -18.33 -2.75
N ALA A 246 -2.16 -18.01 -1.52
CA ALA A 246 -1.77 -16.65 -1.13
C ALA A 246 -0.58 -16.13 -1.95
N GLU A 247 0.39 -16.99 -2.24
CA GLU A 247 1.54 -16.65 -3.10
C GLU A 247 1.12 -16.35 -4.54
N LYS A 248 0.23 -17.17 -5.13
CA LYS A 248 -0.32 -16.92 -6.48
C LYS A 248 -1.08 -15.60 -6.56
N ILE A 249 -1.93 -15.32 -5.57
CA ILE A 249 -2.67 -14.05 -5.47
C ILE A 249 -1.68 -12.88 -5.36
N ALA A 250 -0.66 -12.99 -4.49
CA ALA A 250 0.35 -11.97 -4.31
C ALA A 250 1.16 -11.70 -5.58
N GLN A 251 1.49 -12.75 -6.34
CA GLN A 251 2.19 -12.62 -7.62
C GLN A 251 1.39 -11.75 -8.60
N ARG A 252 0.11 -12.07 -8.83
CA ARG A 252 -0.77 -11.29 -9.72
C ARG A 252 -0.92 -9.83 -9.30
N TRP A 253 -1.11 -9.59 -8.01
CA TRP A 253 -1.14 -8.24 -7.47
C TRP A 253 0.17 -7.49 -7.70
N SER A 254 1.31 -8.14 -7.44
CA SER A 254 2.62 -7.51 -7.59
C SER A 254 2.91 -7.13 -9.04
N GLU A 255 2.58 -8.00 -10.01
CA GLU A 255 2.75 -7.72 -11.44
C GLU A 255 1.98 -6.46 -11.85
N ALA A 256 0.71 -6.36 -11.44
CA ALA A 256 -0.15 -5.22 -11.76
C ALA A 256 0.32 -3.93 -11.08
N LEU A 257 0.66 -4.00 -9.78
CA LEU A 257 1.09 -2.82 -9.02
C LEU A 257 2.45 -2.31 -9.48
N ILE A 258 3.44 -3.19 -9.68
CA ILE A 258 4.78 -2.81 -10.13
C ILE A 258 4.71 -2.15 -11.51
N LYS A 259 3.91 -2.69 -12.43
CA LYS A 259 3.74 -2.13 -13.78
C LYS A 259 3.22 -0.68 -13.78
N VAL A 260 2.47 -0.29 -12.77
CA VAL A 260 1.82 1.03 -12.70
C VAL A 260 2.57 2.00 -11.79
N LEU A 261 3.20 1.50 -10.73
CA LEU A 261 3.82 2.32 -9.68
C LEU A 261 5.33 2.52 -9.85
N LYS A 262 5.94 1.88 -10.86
CA LYS A 262 7.36 1.95 -11.16
C LYS A 262 7.57 2.21 -12.65
#